data_AF-A0A3N9TLB7-F1
#
_entry.id   AF-A0A3N9TLB7-F1
#
_cell.length_a   1.000
_cell.length_b   1.000
_cell.length_c   1.000
_cell.angle_alpha   90.00
_cell.angle_beta   90.00
_cell.angle_gamma   90.00
#
_symmetry.space_group_name_H-M   'P 1'
#
loop_
_entity.id
_entity.type
_entity.pdbx_description
1 polymer ?
#
loop_
_entity_poly.entity_id
_entity_poly.type
_entity_poly.pdbx_seq_one_letter_code
_entity_poly.pdbx_strand_id
1 'polypeptide(L)'
;MQTHRKYVPAEIIEFPQRIWPGKRIHQAPRWCSTDLRDGNQALATPMTNNDKLRFFNHLIHIGFKEIEVAFPSASESDYQLDRSREFLKIPWERVLVNG
;
A
#
# COMPACT_ATOMS: atom_id res chain seq x y z
N MET A 1 15.46 30.47 -22.80
CA MET A 1 14.11 30.13 -22.28
C MET A 1 13.73 28.76 -22.84
N GLN A 2 13.74 27.70 -22.03
CA GLN A 2 13.40 26.35 -22.52
C GLN A 2 11.91 26.29 -22.88
N THR A 3 11.62 26.09 -24.17
CA THR A 3 10.28 25.89 -24.72
C THR A 3 9.94 24.40 -24.69
N HIS A 4 9.51 23.89 -23.54
CA HIS A 4 9.19 22.48 -23.34
C HIS A 4 7.83 22.13 -23.99
N ARG A 5 7.80 21.92 -25.33
CA ARG A 5 6.57 21.54 -26.06
C ARG A 5 6.00 20.16 -25.73
N LYS A 6 6.78 19.28 -25.08
CA LYS A 6 6.38 17.90 -24.77
C LYS A 6 5.37 17.80 -23.62
N TYR A 7 5.36 18.77 -22.71
CA TYR A 7 4.53 18.74 -21.51
C TYR A 7 3.63 19.96 -21.48
N VAL A 8 2.34 19.73 -21.34
CA VAL A 8 1.34 20.78 -21.13
C VAL A 8 1.14 21.01 -19.63
N PRO A 9 0.87 22.25 -19.20
CA PRO A 9 0.49 22.51 -17.81
C PRO A 9 -0.75 21.68 -17.42
N ALA A 10 -0.77 21.19 -16.17
CA ALA A 10 -1.95 20.54 -15.63
C ALA A 10 -3.12 21.54 -15.54
N GLU A 11 -4.33 21.06 -15.78
CA GLU A 11 -5.55 21.87 -15.65
C GLU A 11 -5.75 22.29 -14.20
N ILE A 12 -6.05 23.57 -13.99
CA ILE A 12 -6.36 24.10 -12.66
C ILE A 12 -7.86 23.99 -12.44
N ILE A 13 -8.26 23.10 -11.55
CA ILE A 13 -9.67 22.98 -11.13
C ILE A 13 -9.97 24.06 -10.09
N GLU A 14 -10.84 25.01 -10.44
CA GLU A 14 -11.32 26.01 -9.49
C GLU A 14 -12.24 25.39 -8.45
N PHE A 15 -11.80 25.41 -7.20
CA PHE A 15 -12.60 24.98 -6.05
C PHE A 15 -12.52 26.05 -4.95
N PRO A 16 -13.23 27.19 -5.11
CA PRO A 16 -13.17 28.33 -4.19
C PRO A 16 -13.73 27.98 -2.79
N GLN A 17 -14.70 27.07 -2.71
CA GLN A 17 -15.32 26.56 -1.49
C GLN A 17 -14.45 25.54 -0.72
N ARG A 18 -13.17 25.38 -1.08
CA ARG A 18 -12.26 24.46 -0.39
C ARG A 18 -12.05 24.88 1.07
N ILE A 19 -12.19 23.91 1.97
CA ILE A 19 -12.01 24.14 3.41
C ILE A 19 -10.71 23.54 3.96
N TRP A 20 -10.04 22.67 3.20
CA TRP A 20 -8.81 22.01 3.65
C TRP A 20 -7.66 22.96 4.02
N PRO A 21 -7.47 24.16 3.41
CA PRO A 21 -6.38 25.06 3.82
C PRO A 21 -6.53 25.59 5.26
N GLY A 22 -7.76 25.68 5.77
CA GLY A 22 -8.05 26.16 7.13
C GLY A 22 -8.13 25.04 8.18
N LYS A 23 -7.99 23.77 7.79
CA LYS A 23 -8.13 22.63 8.70
C LYS A 23 -6.77 22.13 9.18
N ARG A 24 -6.71 21.73 10.45
CA ARG A 24 -5.56 21.01 11.03
C ARG A 24 -5.93 19.54 11.23
N ILE A 25 -4.97 18.65 11.07
CA ILE A 25 -5.13 17.22 11.33
C ILE A 25 -5.00 17.01 12.85
N HIS A 26 -6.03 16.39 13.46
CA HIS A 26 -6.09 16.13 14.91
C HIS A 26 -6.08 14.65 15.28
N GLN A 27 -6.25 13.77 14.29
CA GLN A 27 -6.31 12.33 14.47
C GLN A 27 -5.56 11.64 13.33
N ALA A 28 -4.99 10.48 13.62
CA ALA A 28 -4.38 9.66 12.58
C ALA A 28 -5.46 9.18 11.59
N PRO A 29 -5.16 9.15 10.28
CA PRO A 29 -6.05 8.51 9.33
C PRO A 29 -6.02 6.98 9.52
N ARG A 30 -6.95 6.30 8.86
CA ARG A 30 -6.79 4.86 8.60
C ARG A 30 -5.63 4.68 7.63
N TRP A 31 -4.68 3.82 8.00
CA TRP A 31 -3.50 3.52 7.20
C TRP A 31 -3.68 2.18 6.49
N CYS A 32 -3.43 2.18 5.18
CA CYS A 32 -3.31 0.97 4.37
C CYS A 32 -1.89 0.94 3.77
N SER A 33 -1.11 -0.08 4.11
CA SER A 33 0.22 -0.30 3.52
C SER A 33 0.07 -1.07 2.20
N THR A 34 0.70 -0.57 1.14
CA THR A 34 0.68 -1.19 -0.19
C THR A 34 2.02 -1.83 -0.57
N ASP A 35 2.96 -1.89 0.37
CA ASP A 35 4.36 -2.17 0.10
C ASP A 35 4.60 -3.59 -0.43
N LEU A 36 3.79 -4.57 -0.04
CA LEU A 36 3.91 -5.96 -0.53
C LEU A 36 3.44 -6.14 -1.97
N ARG A 37 2.62 -5.21 -2.49
CA ARG A 37 2.13 -5.22 -3.87
C ARG A 37 2.81 -4.14 -4.70
N ASP A 38 2.43 -2.88 -4.50
CA ASP A 38 2.89 -1.75 -5.31
C ASP A 38 4.38 -1.49 -5.09
N GLY A 39 4.82 -1.52 -3.82
CA GLY A 39 6.23 -1.40 -3.47
C GLY A 39 7.08 -2.52 -4.06
N ASN A 40 6.62 -3.78 -3.95
CA ASN A 40 7.28 -4.93 -4.52
C ASN A 40 7.38 -4.88 -6.06
N GLN A 41 6.36 -4.35 -6.75
CA GLN A 41 6.36 -4.18 -8.21
C GLN A 41 7.37 -3.13 -8.69
N ALA A 42 7.74 -2.17 -7.85
CA ALA A 42 8.72 -1.13 -8.18
C ALA A 42 10.19 -1.60 -8.01
N LEU A 43 10.43 -2.75 -7.39
CA LEU A 43 11.79 -3.25 -7.15
C LEU A 43 12.40 -3.85 -8.42
N ALA A 44 13.68 -3.53 -8.67
CA ALA A 44 14.45 -4.15 -9.75
C ALA A 44 14.59 -5.68 -9.56
N THR A 45 14.67 -6.13 -8.30
CA THR A 45 14.60 -7.54 -7.93
C THR A 45 13.42 -7.71 -6.97
N PRO A 46 12.35 -8.41 -7.39
CA PRO A 46 11.19 -8.62 -6.54
C PRO A 46 11.53 -9.37 -5.26
N MET A 47 10.76 -9.11 -4.20
CA MET A 47 10.85 -9.82 -2.93
C MET A 47 10.59 -11.31 -3.12
N THR A 48 11.37 -12.13 -2.42
CA THR A 48 11.06 -13.55 -2.26
C THR A 48 9.86 -13.73 -1.32
N ASN A 49 9.25 -14.92 -1.31
CA ASN A 49 8.15 -15.21 -0.38
C ASN A 49 8.56 -15.02 1.09
N ASN A 50 9.81 -15.36 1.44
CA ASN A 50 10.34 -15.17 2.79
C ASN A 50 10.51 -13.69 3.15
N ASP A 51 10.95 -12.86 2.19
CA ASP A 51 11.03 -11.40 2.38
C ASP A 51 9.65 -10.79 2.58
N LYS A 52 8.67 -11.20 1.75
CA LYS A 52 7.28 -10.78 1.87
C LYS A 52 6.70 -11.15 3.24
N LEU A 53 6.92 -12.38 3.72
CA LEU A 53 6.44 -12.82 5.03
C LEU A 53 7.11 -12.05 6.18
N ARG A 54 8.44 -11.85 6.11
CA ARG A 54 9.17 -11.07 7.12
C ARG A 54 8.63 -9.65 7.19
N PHE A 55 8.39 -9.03 6.03
CA PHE A 55 7.94 -7.66 5.96
C PHE A 55 6.47 -7.49 6.36
N PHE A 56 5.60 -8.43 5.98
CA PHE A 56 4.23 -8.50 6.46
C PHE A 56 4.17 -8.55 8.00
N ASN A 57 4.97 -9.43 8.63
CA ASN A 57 5.04 -9.51 10.09
C ASN A 57 5.54 -8.20 10.72
N HIS A 58 6.46 -7.51 10.05
CA HIS A 58 6.95 -6.21 10.51
C HIS A 58 5.84 -5.14 10.47
N LEU A 59 5.04 -5.08 9.40
CA LEU A 59 3.91 -4.17 9.27
C LEU A 59 2.84 -4.42 10.35
N ILE A 60 2.55 -5.69 10.65
CA ILE A 60 1.68 -6.05 11.77
C ILE A 60 2.26 -5.55 13.10
N HIS A 61 3.56 -5.76 13.32
CA HIS A 61 4.22 -5.33 14.56
C HIS A 61 4.17 -3.80 14.74
N ILE A 62 4.29 -3.02 13.67
CA ILE A 62 4.13 -1.56 13.68
C ILE A 62 2.69 -1.15 14.04
N GLY A 63 1.71 -1.99 13.73
CA GLY A 63 0.30 -1.78 14.05
C GLY A 63 -0.59 -1.46 12.85
N PHE A 64 -0.13 -1.70 11.61
CA PHE A 64 -0.99 -1.60 10.44
C PHE A 64 -2.16 -2.59 10.53
N LYS A 65 -3.35 -2.10 10.19
CA LYS A 65 -4.60 -2.88 10.20
C LYS A 65 -5.08 -3.24 8.80
N GLU A 66 -4.65 -2.46 7.81
CA GLU A 66 -4.94 -2.70 6.39
C GLU A 66 -3.59 -2.83 5.67
N ILE A 67 -3.40 -3.94 4.96
CA ILE A 67 -2.19 -4.25 4.18
C ILE A 67 -2.63 -4.90 2.87
N GLU A 68 -2.24 -4.34 1.73
CA GLU A 68 -2.43 -4.93 0.40
C GLU A 68 -1.33 -5.97 0.16
N VAL A 69 -1.71 -7.25 0.17
CA VAL A 69 -0.74 -8.37 0.20
C VAL A 69 -0.36 -8.93 -1.17
N ALA A 70 -1.26 -8.84 -2.15
CA ALA A 70 -1.12 -9.55 -3.43
C ALA A 70 -2.06 -8.99 -4.50
N PHE A 71 -1.73 -9.23 -5.77
CA PHE A 71 -2.66 -9.09 -6.90
C PHE A 71 -2.84 -10.45 -7.61
N PRO A 72 -3.61 -11.38 -6.99
CA PRO A 72 -3.59 -12.80 -7.34
C PRO A 72 -4.16 -13.13 -8.72
N SER A 73 -4.90 -12.20 -9.34
CA SER A 73 -5.46 -12.38 -10.69
C SER A 73 -4.46 -12.12 -11.82
N ALA A 74 -3.31 -11.50 -11.56
CA ALA A 74 -2.31 -11.20 -12.59
C ALA A 74 -0.88 -11.68 -12.28
N SER A 75 -0.67 -12.36 -11.14
CA SER A 75 0.65 -12.86 -10.75
C SER A 75 0.56 -14.24 -10.13
N GLU A 76 1.15 -15.24 -10.79
CA GLU A 76 1.24 -16.62 -10.28
C GLU A 76 2.02 -16.65 -8.96
N SER A 77 3.08 -15.86 -8.81
CA SER A 77 3.84 -15.83 -7.56
C SER A 77 3.05 -15.25 -6.38
N ASP A 78 2.18 -14.25 -6.65
CA ASP A 78 1.27 -13.70 -5.64
C ASP A 78 0.15 -14.70 -5.31
N TYR A 79 -0.40 -15.38 -6.31
CA TYR A 79 -1.39 -16.43 -6.12
C TYR A 79 -0.86 -17.59 -5.25
N GLN A 80 0.42 -17.96 -5.44
CA GLN A 80 1.07 -18.99 -4.63
C GLN A 80 1.39 -18.51 -3.21
N LEU A 81 1.68 -17.22 -3.01
CA LEU A 81 1.88 -16.62 -1.68
C LEU A 81 0.59 -16.68 -0.85
N ASP A 82 -0.53 -16.24 -1.41
CA ASP A 82 -1.86 -16.22 -0.75
C ASP A 82 -2.30 -17.62 -0.29
N ARG A 83 -1.79 -18.67 -0.95
CA ARG A 83 -2.10 -20.07 -0.66
C ARG A 83 -1.03 -20.80 0.12
N SER A 84 0.08 -20.14 0.42
CA SER A 84 1.15 -20.74 1.19
C SER A 84 0.66 -21.05 2.62
N ARG A 85 1.09 -22.21 3.14
CA ARG A 85 0.77 -22.64 4.52
C ARG A 85 1.26 -21.64 5.57
N GLU A 86 2.22 -20.78 5.24
CA GLU A 86 2.75 -19.76 6.14
C GLU A 86 1.84 -18.55 6.23
N PHE A 87 1.26 -18.11 5.11
CA PHE A 87 0.24 -17.05 5.12
C PHE A 87 -1.03 -17.50 5.84
N LEU A 88 -1.46 -18.74 5.65
CA LEU A 88 -2.64 -19.28 6.32
C LEU A 88 -2.49 -19.45 7.85
N LYS A 89 -1.25 -19.41 8.36
CA LYS A 89 -0.95 -19.45 9.81
C LYS A 89 -0.96 -18.06 10.45
N ILE A 90 -1.14 -17.00 9.68
CA ILE A 90 -1.24 -15.65 10.21
C ILE A 90 -2.48 -15.61 11.13
N PRO A 91 -2.30 -15.22 12.41
CA PRO A 91 -3.42 -15.02 13.31
C PRO A 91 -4.19 -13.76 12.88
N TRP A 92 -5.19 -13.95 12.02
CA TRP A 92 -6.03 -12.88 11.48
C TRP A 92 -6.73 -12.07 12.58
N GLU A 93 -6.89 -12.64 13.78
CA GLU A 93 -7.35 -11.93 14.98
C GLU A 93 -6.44 -10.77 15.41
N ARG A 94 -5.17 -10.73 15.01
CA ARG A 94 -4.25 -9.61 15.27
C ARG A 94 -4.36 -8.47 14.26
N VAL A 95 -4.82 -8.79 13.05
CA VAL A 95 -5.06 -7.83 11.95
C VAL A 95 -6.47 -7.25 12.07
N LEU A 96 -7.45 -8.09 12.45
CA LEU A 96 -8.86 -7.75 12.63
C LEU A 96 -9.20 -7.33 14.07
N VAL A 97 -8.29 -6.67 14.79
CA VAL A 97 -8.66 -6.08 16.09
C VAL A 97 -9.58 -4.88 15.80
N ASN A 98 -10.87 -5.16 15.94
CA ASN A 98 -12.08 -4.34 15.79
C ASN A 98 -11.92 -2.82 15.65
N GLY A 99 -12.66 -2.27 14.69
CA GLY A 99 -13.09 -0.87 14.71
C GLY A 99 -14.09 -0.56 15.81
#